data_AF-A0A925Z3B5-F1
#
_entry.id   AF-A0A925Z3B5-F1
#
_cell.length_a   1.000
_cell.length_b   1.000
_cell.length_c   1.000
_cell.angle_alpha   90.00
_cell.angle_beta   90.00
_cell.angle_gamma   90.00
#
_symmetry.space_group_name_H-M   'P 1'
#
loop_
_entity.id
_entity.type
_entity.pdbx_description
1 polymer ?
#
loop_
_entity_poly.entity_id
_entity_poly.type
_entity_poly.pdbx_seq_one_letter_code
_entity_poly.pdbx_strand_id
1 'polypeptide(L)'
;SAVLTANIPAAFRDPKGQWFGLTSRARVIYASKDRVKQDAITYEELADPKWKGKICTRSGQHVYNVALTASMLANMGEAKTREWLAGVRDNLAKKPAGGDRDQAKAIFAGECDIAIGNTYYIAAMTTNEKEPEQKTQAAAIKVLFPNVANRGTHMNVSGMVLAKNAPNKANAIKLMEYLSSDEAQKIYAEANNEFPVKSGIAVSPVVASWGKFKQDPVALAEIAKLRKRASELVDEAKFDQGPSS
;
A
#
# COMPACT_ATOMS: atom_id res chain seq x y z
N SER A 1 -0.01 10.04 -26.06
CA SER A 1 0.10 8.78 -26.84
C SER A 1 -1.25 8.08 -26.81
N ALA A 2 -1.77 7.69 -27.98
CA ALA A 2 -3.00 6.91 -28.08
C ALA A 2 -2.83 5.52 -27.43
N VAL A 3 -1.65 4.92 -27.58
CA VAL A 3 -1.29 3.63 -26.95
C VAL A 3 -1.40 3.70 -25.43
N LEU A 4 -0.77 4.69 -24.80
CA LEU A 4 -0.86 4.87 -23.35
C LEU A 4 -2.29 5.10 -22.87
N THR A 5 -3.09 5.85 -23.63
CA THR A 5 -4.48 6.16 -23.28
C THR A 5 -5.38 4.93 -23.39
N ALA A 6 -5.12 4.05 -24.36
CA ALA A 6 -5.83 2.79 -24.55
C ALA A 6 -5.42 1.73 -23.53
N ASN A 7 -4.13 1.66 -23.18
CA ASN A 7 -3.61 0.66 -22.27
C ASN A 7 -3.84 0.99 -20.79
N ILE A 8 -3.87 2.28 -20.43
CA ILE A 8 -3.92 2.74 -19.04
C ILE A 8 -5.28 3.42 -18.78
N PRO A 9 -6.14 2.80 -17.95
CA PRO A 9 -7.44 3.36 -17.61
C PRO A 9 -7.33 4.78 -17.04
N ALA A 10 -8.37 5.60 -17.25
CA ALA A 10 -8.37 7.00 -16.83
C ALA A 10 -8.11 7.20 -15.33
N ALA A 11 -8.54 6.26 -14.48
CA ALA A 11 -8.29 6.29 -13.04
C ALA A 11 -6.79 6.19 -12.65
N PHE A 12 -5.95 5.68 -13.55
CA PHE A 12 -4.52 5.47 -13.32
C PHE A 12 -3.64 6.42 -14.13
N ARG A 13 -4.16 7.55 -14.60
CA ARG A 13 -3.34 8.54 -15.33
C ARG A 13 -3.87 9.94 -15.11
N ASP A 14 -2.99 10.91 -15.31
CA ASP A 14 -3.38 12.32 -15.33
C ASP A 14 -4.32 12.60 -16.51
N PRO A 15 -5.46 13.30 -16.31
CA PRO A 15 -6.27 13.82 -17.40
C PRO A 15 -5.48 14.70 -18.39
N LYS A 16 -4.43 15.41 -17.93
CA LYS A 16 -3.55 16.21 -18.78
C LYS A 16 -2.35 15.43 -19.34
N GLY A 17 -2.23 14.14 -19.02
CA GLY A 17 -1.18 13.25 -19.53
C GLY A 17 0.23 13.55 -19.02
N GLN A 18 0.39 14.21 -17.87
CA GLN A 18 1.70 14.50 -17.29
C GLN A 18 2.31 13.28 -16.57
N TRP A 19 1.47 12.36 -16.09
CA TRP A 19 1.90 11.11 -15.47
C TRP A 19 0.96 9.94 -15.83
N PHE A 20 1.52 8.73 -15.79
CA PHE A 20 0.82 7.48 -16.08
C PHE A 20 1.20 6.42 -15.04
N GLY A 21 0.22 5.74 -14.45
CA GLY A 21 0.41 4.57 -13.61
C GLY A 21 0.73 3.34 -14.45
N LEU A 22 1.59 2.47 -13.94
CA LEU A 22 2.03 1.22 -14.56
C LEU A 22 1.57 0.00 -13.77
N THR A 23 1.61 0.11 -12.45
CA THR A 23 1.12 -0.91 -11.53
C THR A 23 0.35 -0.22 -10.42
N SER A 24 -0.53 -0.95 -9.75
CA SER A 24 -1.07 -0.56 -8.47
C SER A 24 -0.66 -1.55 -7.39
N ARG A 25 -0.68 -1.07 -6.15
CA ARG A 25 -0.32 -1.81 -4.94
C ARG A 25 -1.28 -1.44 -3.83
N ALA A 26 -1.77 -2.44 -3.13
CA ALA A 26 -2.66 -2.27 -2.00
C ALA A 26 -1.84 -2.18 -0.70
N ARG A 27 -2.12 -1.17 0.13
CA ARG A 27 -1.56 -1.09 1.49
C ARG A 27 -2.55 -1.73 2.45
N VAL A 28 -2.24 -2.93 2.89
CA VAL A 28 -3.15 -3.87 3.56
C VAL A 28 -2.77 -4.08 5.02
N ILE A 29 -3.60 -4.84 5.73
CA ILE A 29 -3.28 -5.30 7.08
C ILE A 29 -2.72 -6.72 7.00
N TYR A 30 -1.52 -6.88 7.56
CA TYR A 30 -0.97 -8.19 7.90
C TYR A 30 -1.49 -8.55 9.27
N ALA A 31 -2.11 -9.72 9.40
CA ALA A 31 -2.61 -10.20 10.68
C ALA A 31 -2.04 -11.58 11.01
N SER A 32 -1.66 -11.79 12.27
CA SER A 32 -1.28 -13.10 12.78
C SER A 32 -2.44 -14.09 12.59
N LYS A 33 -2.18 -15.22 11.92
CA LYS A 33 -3.18 -16.30 11.79
C LYS A 33 -3.61 -16.89 13.14
N ASP A 34 -2.67 -16.96 14.08
CA ASP A 34 -2.91 -17.60 15.38
C ASP A 34 -3.67 -16.67 16.33
N ARG A 35 -3.27 -15.39 16.36
CA ARG A 35 -3.70 -14.44 17.39
C ARG A 35 -4.85 -13.53 16.95
N VAL A 36 -5.05 -13.34 15.63
CA VAL A 36 -6.13 -12.49 15.11
C VAL A 36 -7.22 -13.35 14.46
N LYS A 37 -8.37 -13.47 15.14
CA LYS A 37 -9.51 -14.25 14.63
C LYS A 37 -10.35 -13.51 13.59
N GLN A 38 -10.36 -12.18 13.62
CA GLN A 38 -11.11 -11.34 12.67
C GLN A 38 -10.54 -11.50 11.25
N ASP A 39 -11.41 -11.65 10.24
CA ASP A 39 -11.03 -11.74 8.82
C ASP A 39 -11.32 -10.44 8.05
N ALA A 40 -11.83 -9.43 8.74
CA ALA A 40 -12.02 -8.09 8.20
C ALA A 40 -11.60 -7.08 9.26
N ILE A 41 -10.76 -6.12 8.87
CA ILE A 41 -10.29 -5.01 9.70
C ILE A 41 -10.36 -3.76 8.83
N THR A 42 -10.90 -2.66 9.36
CA THR A 42 -10.84 -1.36 8.66
C THR A 42 -9.62 -0.56 9.07
N TYR A 43 -9.17 0.40 8.25
CA TYR A 43 -8.11 1.31 8.67
C TYR A 43 -8.51 2.08 9.93
N GLU A 44 -9.75 2.56 10.02
CA GLU A 44 -10.28 3.29 11.16
C GLU A 44 -10.20 2.48 12.46
N GLU A 45 -10.50 1.19 12.37
CA GLU A 45 -10.45 0.26 13.50
C GLU A 45 -9.04 0.15 14.10
N LEU A 46 -7.97 0.45 13.37
CA LEU A 46 -6.62 0.43 13.94
C LEU A 46 -6.44 1.40 15.12
N ALA A 47 -7.31 2.40 15.25
CA ALA A 47 -7.33 3.32 16.41
C ALA A 47 -8.18 2.80 17.59
N ASP A 48 -8.87 1.67 17.46
CA ASP A 48 -9.69 1.07 18.51
C ASP A 48 -8.80 0.56 19.67
N PRO A 49 -9.09 0.89 20.95
CA PRO A 49 -8.32 0.44 22.11
C PRO A 49 -8.08 -1.07 22.20
N LYS A 50 -8.90 -1.91 21.54
CA LYS A 50 -8.65 -3.37 21.49
C LYS A 50 -7.31 -3.77 20.85
N TRP A 51 -6.73 -2.86 20.06
CA TRP A 51 -5.43 -3.02 19.42
C TRP A 51 -4.26 -2.43 20.22
N LYS A 52 -4.49 -1.96 21.45
CA LYS A 52 -3.43 -1.38 22.27
C LYS A 52 -2.25 -2.34 22.44
N GLY A 53 -1.06 -1.88 22.05
CA GLY A 53 0.18 -2.66 22.11
C GLY A 53 0.25 -3.81 21.10
N LYS A 54 -0.59 -3.83 20.06
CA LYS A 54 -0.69 -4.94 19.09
C LYS A 54 -0.33 -4.57 17.67
N ILE A 55 -0.02 -3.31 17.40
CA ILE A 55 0.26 -2.82 16.04
C ILE A 55 1.76 -2.60 15.84
N CYS A 56 2.31 -3.16 14.76
CA CYS A 56 3.61 -2.77 14.23
C CYS A 56 3.45 -1.99 12.93
N THR A 57 4.32 -1.01 12.74
CA THR A 57 4.43 -0.30 11.47
C THR A 57 5.81 0.30 11.33
N ARG A 58 6.18 0.61 10.09
CA ARG A 58 7.31 1.48 9.82
C ARG A 58 6.95 2.94 10.07
N SER A 59 7.95 3.82 10.01
CA SER A 59 7.76 5.27 10.14
C SER A 59 6.50 5.79 9.43
N GLY A 60 5.71 6.59 10.13
CA GLY A 60 4.55 7.30 9.60
C GLY A 60 4.94 8.25 8.46
N GLN A 61 6.17 8.79 8.50
CA GLN A 61 6.74 9.63 7.44
C GLN A 61 7.15 8.86 6.19
N HIS A 62 7.14 7.52 6.23
CA HIS A 62 7.38 6.76 5.01
C HIS A 62 6.31 7.09 3.96
N VAL A 63 6.74 7.28 2.71
CA VAL A 63 5.88 7.76 1.61
C VAL A 63 4.60 6.93 1.38
N TYR A 64 4.60 5.66 1.80
CA TYR A 64 3.43 4.78 1.78
C TYR A 64 2.44 5.09 2.91
N ASN A 65 2.92 5.33 4.13
CA ASN A 65 2.09 5.70 5.26
C ASN A 65 1.57 7.13 5.12
N VAL A 66 2.36 8.06 4.56
CA VAL A 66 1.88 9.41 4.19
C VAL A 66 0.78 9.32 3.14
N ALA A 67 0.89 8.42 2.14
CA ALA A 67 -0.17 8.24 1.14
C ALA A 67 -1.45 7.67 1.75
N LEU A 68 -1.33 6.67 2.64
CA LEU A 68 -2.47 6.13 3.38
C LEU A 68 -3.14 7.23 4.23
N THR A 69 -2.34 8.01 4.96
CA THR A 69 -2.83 9.13 5.79
C THR A 69 -3.53 10.19 4.94
N ALA A 70 -3.01 10.51 3.76
CA ALA A 70 -3.67 11.41 2.81
C ALA A 70 -5.00 10.82 2.30
N SER A 71 -5.08 9.50 2.10
CA SER A 71 -6.32 8.78 1.80
C SER A 71 -7.33 8.88 2.94
N MET A 72 -6.88 8.73 4.20
CA MET A 72 -7.72 8.91 5.37
C MET A 72 -8.24 10.36 5.42
N LEU A 73 -7.35 11.34 5.24
CA LEU A 73 -7.69 12.77 5.18
C LEU A 73 -8.78 13.08 4.15
N ALA A 74 -8.66 12.53 2.94
CA ALA A 74 -9.67 12.68 1.88
C ALA A 74 -11.04 12.08 2.26
N ASN A 75 -11.04 10.95 2.96
CA ASN A 75 -12.25 10.19 3.27
C ASN A 75 -12.97 10.67 4.54
N MET A 76 -12.22 11.07 5.58
CA MET A 76 -12.78 11.36 6.91
C MET A 76 -12.55 12.79 7.39
N GLY A 77 -11.77 13.59 6.65
CA GLY A 77 -11.41 14.95 7.03
C GLY A 77 -10.32 15.02 8.09
N GLU A 78 -9.84 16.24 8.34
CA GLU A 78 -8.65 16.48 9.15
C GLU A 78 -8.82 16.10 10.62
N ALA A 79 -9.90 16.57 11.26
CA ALA A 79 -10.14 16.33 12.68
C ALA A 79 -10.12 14.83 13.02
N LYS A 80 -10.87 14.03 12.25
CA LYS A 80 -10.92 12.58 12.44
C LYS A 80 -9.61 11.90 12.08
N THR A 81 -8.89 12.37 11.06
CA THR A 81 -7.57 11.79 10.70
C THR A 81 -6.54 12.03 11.79
N ARG A 82 -6.58 13.20 12.45
CA ARG A 82 -5.73 13.51 13.60
C ARG A 82 -6.01 12.58 14.78
N GLU A 83 -7.28 12.39 15.12
CA GLU A 83 -7.70 11.44 16.17
C GLU A 83 -7.27 10.01 15.83
N TRP A 84 -7.46 9.59 14.57
CA TRP A 84 -7.04 8.28 14.10
C TRP A 84 -5.54 8.07 14.20
N LEU A 85 -4.71 9.04 13.77
CA LEU A 85 -3.25 8.95 13.90
C LEU A 85 -2.81 8.80 15.35
N ALA A 86 -3.42 9.57 16.27
CA ALA A 86 -3.12 9.47 17.69
C ALA A 86 -3.52 8.08 18.25
N GLY A 87 -4.71 7.59 17.93
CA GLY A 87 -5.16 6.27 18.37
C GLY A 87 -4.29 5.14 17.82
N VAL A 88 -3.91 5.20 16.54
CA VAL A 88 -2.98 4.21 15.95
C VAL A 88 -1.61 4.27 16.62
N ARG A 89 -1.06 5.48 16.86
CA ARG A 89 0.20 5.68 17.58
C ARG A 89 0.14 5.03 18.96
N ASP A 90 -0.92 5.27 19.71
CA ASP A 90 -1.09 4.77 21.07
C ASP A 90 -1.33 3.25 21.12
N ASN A 91 -1.75 2.68 19.99
CA ASN A 91 -1.89 1.24 19.80
C ASN A 91 -0.62 0.53 19.30
N LEU A 92 0.45 1.28 19.00
CA LEU A 92 1.71 0.67 18.59
C LEU A 92 2.32 -0.17 19.71
N ALA A 93 2.82 -1.36 19.35
CA ALA A 93 3.56 -2.24 20.26
C ALA A 93 4.97 -1.70 20.58
N LYS A 94 5.54 -0.91 19.65
CA LYS A 94 6.89 -0.36 19.72
C LYS A 94 7.01 0.88 18.84
N LYS A 95 8.10 1.64 19.01
CA LYS A 95 8.42 2.76 18.11
C LYS A 95 8.52 2.27 16.65
N PRO A 96 7.98 3.03 15.67
CA PRO A 96 8.08 2.65 14.27
C PRO A 96 9.53 2.45 13.82
N ALA A 97 9.83 1.32 13.19
CA ALA A 97 11.18 0.98 12.72
C ALA A 97 11.13 0.00 11.55
N GLY A 98 12.21 -0.06 10.75
CA GLY A 98 12.34 -1.01 9.64
C GLY A 98 11.39 -0.73 8.45
N GLY A 99 11.19 -1.75 7.61
CA GLY A 99 10.28 -1.75 6.47
C GLY A 99 9.10 -2.71 6.65
N ASP A 100 8.24 -2.82 5.63
CA ASP A 100 7.02 -3.63 5.70
C ASP A 100 7.31 -5.14 5.97
N ARG A 101 8.41 -5.69 5.44
CA ARG A 101 8.84 -7.08 5.71
C ARG A 101 9.29 -7.28 7.17
N ASP A 102 9.88 -6.26 7.78
CA ASP A 102 10.28 -6.34 9.19
C ASP A 102 9.06 -6.37 10.11
N GLN A 103 7.93 -5.79 9.68
CA GLN A 103 6.69 -5.88 10.44
C GLN A 103 6.07 -7.29 10.32
N ALA A 104 6.20 -7.92 9.15
CA ALA A 104 5.84 -9.34 9.00
C ALA A 104 6.70 -10.24 9.91
N LYS A 105 8.00 -9.98 9.98
CA LYS A 105 8.93 -10.64 10.93
C LYS A 105 8.49 -10.43 12.39
N ALA A 106 8.12 -9.20 12.76
CA ALA A 106 7.66 -8.87 14.10
C ALA A 106 6.36 -9.60 14.48
N ILE A 107 5.41 -9.74 13.53
CA ILE A 107 4.22 -10.57 13.74
C ILE A 107 4.60 -12.03 13.99
N PHE A 108 5.51 -12.59 13.18
CA PHE A 108 5.96 -13.97 13.37
C PHE A 108 6.64 -14.17 14.73
N ALA A 109 7.46 -13.21 15.17
CA ALA A 109 8.15 -13.23 16.47
C ALA A 109 7.22 -12.99 17.68
N GLY A 110 5.94 -12.64 17.46
CA GLY A 110 4.98 -12.37 18.53
C GLY A 110 5.09 -10.98 19.15
N GLU A 111 5.84 -10.06 18.53
CA GLU A 111 6.01 -8.68 19.03
C GLU A 111 4.76 -7.81 18.82
N CYS A 112 3.90 -8.19 17.87
CA CYS A 112 2.63 -7.55 17.56
C CYS A 112 1.69 -8.53 16.84
N ASP A 113 0.41 -8.21 16.79
CA ASP A 113 -0.61 -9.08 16.19
C ASP A 113 -0.97 -8.64 14.77
N ILE A 114 -0.88 -7.33 14.50
CA ILE A 114 -1.18 -6.75 13.20
C ILE A 114 -0.11 -5.76 12.76
N ALA A 115 0.02 -5.59 11.44
CA ALA A 115 0.88 -4.58 10.84
C ALA A 115 0.30 -4.01 9.55
N ILE A 116 0.79 -2.84 9.15
CA ILE A 116 0.43 -2.19 7.88
C ILE A 116 1.55 -2.39 6.87
N GLY A 117 1.24 -2.91 5.68
CA GLY A 117 2.24 -3.09 4.63
C GLY A 117 1.67 -3.29 3.23
N ASN A 118 2.52 -3.23 2.21
CA ASN A 118 2.08 -3.44 0.83
C ASN A 118 2.07 -4.93 0.44
N THR A 119 0.99 -5.36 -0.20
CA THR A 119 0.74 -6.75 -0.63
C THR A 119 1.95 -7.48 -1.24
N TYR A 120 2.65 -6.84 -2.18
CA TYR A 120 3.74 -7.46 -2.93
C TYR A 120 4.92 -7.92 -2.03
N TYR A 121 5.10 -7.33 -0.85
CA TYR A 121 6.15 -7.80 0.07
C TYR A 121 5.85 -9.18 0.63
N ILE A 122 4.60 -9.47 1.00
CA ILE A 122 4.23 -10.81 1.47
C ILE A 122 4.39 -11.82 0.34
N ALA A 123 3.96 -11.48 -0.89
CA ALA A 123 4.15 -12.37 -2.02
C ALA A 123 5.65 -12.64 -2.28
N ALA A 124 6.49 -11.61 -2.30
CA ALA A 124 7.94 -11.78 -2.48
C ALA A 124 8.56 -12.65 -1.37
N MET A 125 8.07 -12.56 -0.13
CA MET A 125 8.52 -13.41 0.98
C MET A 125 8.16 -14.89 0.77
N THR A 126 7.01 -15.20 0.16
CA THR A 126 6.59 -16.59 -0.10
C THR A 126 7.46 -17.33 -1.13
N THR A 127 8.16 -16.60 -1.99
CA THR A 127 9.00 -17.16 -3.06
C THR A 127 10.48 -16.80 -2.89
N ASN A 128 10.88 -16.34 -1.70
CA ASN A 128 12.26 -15.90 -1.47
C ASN A 128 13.20 -17.09 -1.24
N GLU A 129 13.98 -17.45 -2.26
CA GLU A 129 14.98 -18.51 -2.16
C GLU A 129 16.29 -18.08 -1.48
N LYS A 130 16.54 -16.77 -1.38
CA LYS A 130 17.77 -16.24 -0.74
C LYS A 130 17.65 -16.16 0.79
N GLU A 131 16.44 -15.90 1.28
CA GLU A 131 16.11 -15.85 2.72
C GLU A 131 14.90 -16.78 2.97
N PRO A 132 15.09 -18.10 2.99
CA PRO A 132 14.00 -19.08 3.04
C PRO A 132 13.16 -18.98 4.32
N GLU A 133 13.70 -18.45 5.41
CA GLU A 133 12.96 -18.16 6.65
C GLU A 133 11.80 -17.18 6.43
N GLN A 134 11.87 -16.33 5.40
CA GLN A 134 10.77 -15.43 5.03
C GLN A 134 9.52 -16.18 4.59
N LYS A 135 9.66 -17.40 4.06
CA LYS A 135 8.52 -18.23 3.66
C LYS A 135 7.67 -18.61 4.89
N THR A 136 8.33 -19.01 5.98
CA THR A 136 7.67 -19.34 7.25
C THR A 136 7.04 -18.10 7.90
N GLN A 137 7.74 -16.95 7.85
CA GLN A 137 7.22 -15.68 8.35
C GLN A 137 5.96 -15.24 7.60
N ALA A 138 5.96 -15.33 6.27
CA ALA A 138 4.80 -15.03 5.44
C ALA A 138 3.65 -16.03 5.68
N ALA A 139 3.96 -17.31 5.88
CA ALA A 139 2.96 -18.34 6.14
C ALA A 139 2.18 -18.11 7.46
N ALA A 140 2.77 -17.45 8.45
CA ALA A 140 2.10 -17.07 9.70
C ALA A 140 1.14 -15.88 9.59
N ILE A 141 1.10 -15.22 8.42
CA ILE A 141 0.33 -14.01 8.18
C ILE A 141 -0.85 -14.33 7.27
N LYS A 142 -2.03 -13.79 7.61
CA LYS A 142 -3.12 -13.59 6.66
C LYS A 142 -3.14 -12.14 6.21
N VAL A 143 -3.29 -11.95 4.90
CA VAL A 143 -3.39 -10.62 4.28
C VAL A 143 -4.86 -10.23 4.24
N LEU A 144 -5.19 -9.13 4.93
CA LEU A 144 -6.55 -8.61 4.99
C LEU A 144 -6.64 -7.31 4.21
N PHE A 145 -7.51 -7.29 3.21
CA PHE A 145 -7.87 -6.08 2.45
C PHE A 145 -8.85 -5.23 3.27
N PRO A 146 -8.45 -4.04 3.75
CA PRO A 146 -9.31 -3.26 4.61
C PRO A 146 -10.49 -2.69 3.86
N ASN A 147 -11.57 -2.38 4.58
CA ASN A 147 -12.63 -1.51 4.05
C ASN A 147 -13.35 -2.08 2.81
N VAL A 148 -13.19 -3.38 2.48
CA VAL A 148 -13.82 -4.02 1.30
C VAL A 148 -15.34 -3.93 1.32
N ALA A 149 -15.95 -3.98 2.51
CA ALA A 149 -17.39 -3.83 2.70
C ALA A 149 -17.88 -2.37 2.66
N ASN A 150 -16.98 -1.37 2.62
CA ASN A 150 -17.33 0.06 2.56
C ASN A 150 -16.70 0.78 1.34
N ARG A 151 -15.77 1.74 1.54
CA ARG A 151 -15.08 2.48 0.47
C ARG A 151 -14.08 1.62 -0.31
N GLY A 152 -13.45 0.64 0.31
CA GLY A 152 -12.39 -0.19 -0.29
C GLY A 152 -11.00 0.07 0.28
N THR A 153 -10.06 -0.77 -0.13
CA THR A 153 -8.65 -0.75 0.25
C THR A 153 -7.92 0.41 -0.40
N HIS A 154 -7.08 1.12 0.36
CA HIS A 154 -6.17 2.13 -0.17
C HIS A 154 -5.20 1.49 -1.17
N MET A 155 -5.21 2.03 -2.38
CA MET A 155 -4.26 1.67 -3.43
C MET A 155 -3.39 2.86 -3.81
N ASN A 156 -2.15 2.56 -4.18
CA ASN A 156 -1.19 3.52 -4.72
C ASN A 156 -0.58 2.94 -6.00
N VAL A 157 0.15 3.73 -6.78
CA VAL A 157 0.67 3.32 -8.09
C VAL A 157 2.18 3.42 -8.21
N SER A 158 2.78 2.50 -8.95
CA SER A 158 4.07 2.77 -9.59
C SER A 158 3.75 3.53 -10.86
N GLY A 159 4.42 4.66 -11.08
CA GLY A 159 4.09 5.54 -12.18
C GLY A 159 5.33 6.00 -12.93
N MET A 160 5.08 6.56 -14.10
CA MET A 160 6.09 7.14 -14.96
C MET A 160 5.68 8.54 -15.38
N VAL A 161 6.69 9.38 -15.58
CA VAL A 161 6.56 10.75 -16.09
C VAL A 161 7.56 10.94 -17.21
N LEU A 162 7.18 11.70 -18.23
CA LEU A 162 8.11 12.16 -19.24
C LEU A 162 8.68 13.51 -18.80
N ALA A 163 9.97 13.55 -18.50
CA ALA A 163 10.64 14.80 -18.14
C ALA A 163 10.49 15.85 -19.25
N LYS A 164 10.24 17.11 -18.87
CA LYS A 164 9.96 18.23 -19.79
C LYS A 164 11.02 18.38 -20.89
N ASN A 165 12.29 18.19 -20.52
CA ASN A 165 13.45 18.37 -21.39
C ASN A 165 14.16 17.03 -21.71
N ALA A 166 13.41 15.93 -21.81
CA ALA A 166 13.99 14.61 -22.10
C ALA A 166 14.79 14.64 -23.41
N PRO A 167 16.12 14.40 -23.38
CA PRO A 167 16.98 14.51 -24.57
C PRO A 167 16.68 13.43 -25.62
N ASN A 168 16.08 12.31 -25.20
CA ASN A 168 15.69 11.20 -26.04
C ASN A 168 14.17 10.99 -25.99
N LYS A 169 13.40 12.05 -26.23
CA LYS A 169 11.93 12.04 -26.07
C LYS A 169 11.23 10.90 -26.82
N ALA A 170 11.64 10.62 -28.06
CA ALA A 170 11.05 9.55 -28.85
C ALA A 170 11.27 8.16 -28.23
N ASN A 171 12.48 7.88 -27.75
CA ASN A 171 12.79 6.61 -27.08
C ASN A 171 12.11 6.49 -25.73
N ALA A 172 11.99 7.59 -24.98
CA ALA A 172 11.25 7.62 -23.73
C ALA A 172 9.77 7.26 -23.94
N ILE A 173 9.13 7.80 -24.99
CA ILE A 173 7.74 7.44 -25.33
C ILE A 173 7.62 5.95 -25.67
N LYS A 174 8.55 5.38 -26.47
CA LYS A 174 8.56 3.94 -26.78
C LYS A 174 8.68 3.08 -25.52
N LEU A 175 9.55 3.47 -24.58
CA LEU A 175 9.68 2.77 -23.30
C LEU A 175 8.38 2.85 -22.50
N MET A 176 7.77 4.03 -22.39
CA MET A 176 6.50 4.20 -21.69
C MET A 176 5.40 3.32 -22.30
N GLU A 177 5.30 3.26 -23.62
CA GLU A 177 4.34 2.43 -24.34
C GLU A 177 4.60 0.94 -24.11
N TYR A 178 5.86 0.49 -24.17
CA TYR A 178 6.25 -0.88 -23.84
C TYR A 178 5.87 -1.26 -22.41
N LEU A 179 6.13 -0.41 -21.41
CA LEU A 179 5.77 -0.67 -20.01
C LEU A 179 4.25 -0.78 -19.79
N SER A 180 3.45 -0.22 -20.69
CA SER A 180 1.99 -0.35 -20.70
C SER A 180 1.46 -1.56 -21.48
N SER A 181 2.32 -2.29 -22.19
CA SER A 181 1.94 -3.44 -23.04
C SER A 181 1.53 -4.67 -22.22
N ASP A 182 0.86 -5.63 -22.86
CA ASP A 182 0.49 -6.91 -22.22
C ASP A 182 1.71 -7.64 -21.64
N GLU A 183 2.82 -7.64 -22.37
CA GLU A 183 4.07 -8.30 -21.98
C GLU A 183 4.63 -7.72 -20.69
N ALA A 184 4.85 -6.40 -20.65
CA ALA A 184 5.39 -5.73 -19.47
C ALA A 184 4.43 -5.82 -18.28
N GLN A 185 3.12 -5.73 -18.51
CA GLN A 185 2.11 -5.84 -17.47
C GLN A 185 2.05 -7.26 -16.86
N LYS A 186 2.26 -8.31 -17.66
CA LYS A 186 2.44 -9.69 -17.15
C LYS A 186 3.71 -9.82 -16.32
N ILE A 187 4.82 -9.23 -16.75
CA ILE A 187 6.07 -9.21 -15.96
C ILE A 187 5.83 -8.56 -14.60
N TYR A 188 5.14 -7.42 -14.54
CA TYR A 188 4.78 -6.79 -13.26
C TYR A 188 3.90 -7.69 -12.37
N ALA A 189 2.92 -8.39 -12.95
CA ALA A 189 2.08 -9.31 -12.20
C ALA A 189 2.88 -10.46 -11.59
N GLU A 190 3.72 -11.11 -12.40
CA GLU A 190 4.37 -12.38 -12.05
C GLU A 190 5.66 -12.19 -11.24
N ALA A 191 6.52 -11.28 -11.69
CA ALA A 191 7.83 -11.06 -11.05
C ALA A 191 7.71 -10.16 -9.81
N ASN A 192 6.88 -9.12 -9.87
CA ASN A 192 6.76 -8.16 -8.77
C ASN A 192 5.57 -8.44 -7.84
N ASN A 193 4.62 -9.29 -8.24
CA ASN A 193 3.37 -9.50 -7.49
C ASN A 193 2.57 -8.21 -7.24
N GLU A 194 2.64 -7.28 -8.20
CA GLU A 194 1.84 -6.06 -8.21
C GLU A 194 0.55 -6.25 -9.03
N PHE A 195 -0.40 -5.32 -8.91
CA PHE A 195 -1.63 -5.34 -9.69
C PHE A 195 -1.40 -4.60 -11.03
N PRO A 196 -1.56 -5.26 -12.18
CA PRO A 196 -1.50 -4.59 -13.48
C PRO A 196 -2.60 -3.53 -13.60
N VAL A 197 -2.28 -2.37 -14.19
CA VAL A 197 -3.30 -1.36 -14.48
C VAL A 197 -4.03 -1.64 -15.78
N LYS A 198 -3.41 -2.40 -16.69
CA LYS A 198 -4.02 -2.77 -17.97
C LYS A 198 -5.10 -3.84 -17.76
N SER A 199 -6.31 -3.54 -18.23
CA SER A 199 -7.44 -4.47 -18.15
C SER A 199 -7.15 -5.76 -18.92
N GLY A 200 -7.61 -6.89 -18.35
CA GLY A 200 -7.45 -8.22 -18.96
C GLY A 200 -6.17 -8.95 -18.58
N ILE A 201 -5.22 -8.31 -17.88
CA ILE A 201 -4.03 -8.97 -17.37
C ILE A 201 -4.32 -9.54 -15.97
N ALA A 202 -4.09 -10.85 -15.81
CA ALA A 202 -4.25 -11.53 -14.54
C ALA A 202 -3.13 -11.14 -13.56
N VAL A 203 -3.45 -11.13 -12.27
CA VAL A 203 -2.45 -11.06 -11.19
C VAL A 203 -1.77 -12.42 -10.98
N SER A 204 -0.66 -12.47 -10.25
CA SER A 204 -0.01 -13.75 -9.92
C SER A 204 -0.93 -14.67 -9.11
N PRO A 205 -0.70 -16.00 -9.13
CA PRO A 205 -1.46 -16.95 -8.31
C PRO A 205 -1.43 -16.62 -6.81
N VAL A 206 -0.30 -16.12 -6.30
CA VAL A 206 -0.17 -15.71 -4.89
C VAL A 206 -1.11 -14.56 -4.58
N VAL A 207 -1.11 -13.51 -5.41
CA VAL A 207 -2.01 -12.36 -5.21
C VAL A 207 -3.48 -12.76 -5.39
N ALA A 208 -3.78 -13.62 -6.36
CA ALA A 208 -5.13 -14.15 -6.59
C ALA A 208 -5.65 -14.94 -5.38
N SER A 209 -4.76 -15.65 -4.66
CA SER A 209 -5.13 -16.46 -3.49
C SER A 209 -5.67 -15.67 -2.30
N TRP A 210 -5.41 -14.35 -2.24
CA TRP A 210 -5.91 -13.47 -1.16
C TRP A 210 -7.35 -13.01 -1.38
N GLY A 211 -7.98 -13.46 -2.46
CA GLY A 211 -9.38 -13.20 -2.76
C GLY A 211 -9.61 -11.86 -3.46
N LYS A 212 -10.90 -11.53 -3.62
CA LYS A 212 -11.32 -10.28 -4.26
C LYS A 212 -11.13 -9.12 -3.30
N PHE A 213 -10.72 -7.98 -3.83
CA PHE A 213 -10.68 -6.72 -3.09
C PHE A 213 -11.49 -5.65 -3.83
N LYS A 214 -11.90 -4.63 -3.08
CA LYS A 214 -12.50 -3.39 -3.61
C LYS A 214 -11.48 -2.28 -3.44
N GLN A 215 -11.20 -1.51 -4.49
CA GLN A 215 -10.31 -0.34 -4.41
C GLN A 215 -11.06 0.88 -3.84
N ASP A 216 -10.39 1.65 -2.98
CA ASP A 216 -10.85 2.98 -2.55
C ASP A 216 -10.95 3.93 -3.76
N PRO A 217 -12.13 4.54 -4.04
CA PRO A 217 -12.33 5.38 -5.22
C PRO A 217 -11.65 6.75 -5.15
N VAL A 218 -11.01 7.13 -4.04
CA VAL A 218 -10.28 8.42 -3.96
C VAL A 218 -9.23 8.50 -5.07
N ALA A 219 -9.30 9.56 -5.87
CA ALA A 219 -8.38 9.78 -6.98
C ALA A 219 -6.93 9.96 -6.45
N LEU A 220 -5.97 9.35 -7.15
CA LEU A 220 -4.54 9.48 -6.82
C LEU A 220 -4.06 10.93 -6.83
N ALA A 221 -4.66 11.79 -7.68
CA ALA A 221 -4.38 13.22 -7.71
C ALA A 221 -4.81 13.92 -6.40
N GLU A 222 -5.94 13.52 -5.81
CA GLU A 222 -6.39 14.06 -4.52
C GLU A 222 -5.49 13.58 -3.39
N ILE A 223 -5.11 12.29 -3.39
CA ILE A 223 -4.09 11.77 -2.46
C ILE A 223 -2.81 12.58 -2.57
N ALA A 224 -2.32 12.82 -3.79
CA ALA A 224 -1.09 13.59 -4.04
C ALA A 224 -1.16 15.02 -3.50
N LYS A 225 -2.29 15.73 -3.73
CA LYS A 225 -2.55 17.07 -3.22
C LYS A 225 -2.50 17.14 -1.69
N LEU A 226 -2.99 16.09 -1.03
CA LEU A 226 -3.07 16.01 0.44
C LEU A 226 -1.80 15.49 1.12
N ARG A 227 -0.80 14.99 0.37
CA ARG A 227 0.42 14.40 0.94
C ARG A 227 1.17 15.32 1.90
N LYS A 228 1.26 16.62 1.57
CA LYS A 228 1.94 17.59 2.44
C LYS A 228 1.24 17.68 3.80
N ARG A 229 -0.07 17.92 3.80
CA ARG A 229 -0.84 18.00 5.05
C ARG A 229 -0.82 16.68 5.83
N ALA A 230 -0.90 15.54 5.13
CA ALA A 230 -0.80 14.23 5.75
C ALA A 230 0.54 14.02 6.48
N SER A 231 1.66 14.45 5.88
CA SER A 231 2.99 14.40 6.51
C SER A 231 3.07 15.33 7.73
N GLU A 232 2.53 16.54 7.65
CA GLU A 232 2.45 17.45 8.82
C GLU A 232 1.61 16.85 9.95
N LEU A 233 0.47 16.21 9.65
CA LEU A 233 -0.36 15.54 10.65
C LEU A 233 0.38 14.39 11.35
N VAL A 234 1.20 13.63 10.62
CA VAL A 234 2.04 12.57 11.20
C VAL A 234 3.04 13.15 12.22
N ASP A 235 3.66 14.29 11.91
CA ASP A 235 4.57 14.99 12.82
C ASP A 235 3.85 15.60 14.02
N GLU A 236 2.71 16.26 13.79
CA GLU A 236 1.87 16.83 14.86
C GLU A 236 1.38 15.74 15.83
N ALA A 237 1.05 14.55 15.30
CA ALA A 237 0.71 13.38 16.10
C ALA A 237 1.91 12.76 16.82
N LYS A 238 3.16 13.19 16.53
CA LYS A 238 4.39 12.60 17.04
C LYS A 238 4.43 11.08 16.80
N PHE A 239 3.91 10.63 15.66
CA PHE A 239 3.65 9.22 15.39
C PHE A 239 4.90 8.34 15.56
N ASP A 240 6.05 8.84 15.09
CA ASP A 240 7.33 8.11 15.13
C ASP A 240 8.00 8.09 16.52
N GLN A 241 7.44 8.82 17.50
CA GLN A 241 7.88 8.70 18.89
C GLN A 241 7.36 7.42 19.58
N GLY A 242 6.44 6.70 18.92
CA GLY A 242 5.83 5.47 19.45
C GLY A 242 4.64 5.75 20.38
N PRO A 243 4.14 4.72 21.08
CA PRO A 243 2.99 4.86 21.96
C PRO A 243 3.28 5.88 23.06
N SER A 244 2.36 6.81 23.31
CA SER A 244 2.50 7.71 24.46
C SER A 244 2.38 6.91 25.76
N SER A 245 3.36 7.08 26.64
CA SER A 245 3.37 6.53 28.00
C SER A 245 2.17 6.98 28.81
#